data_AF-A0AAD4EMJ1-F1
#
_entry.id   AF-A0AAD4EMJ1-F1
#
_cell.length_a   1.000
_cell.length_b   1.000
_cell.length_c   1.000
_cell.angle_alpha   90.00
_cell.angle_beta   90.00
_cell.angle_gamma   90.00
#
_symmetry.space_group_name_H-M   'P 1'
#
loop_
_entity.id
_entity.type
_entity.pdbx_description
1 polymer ?
#
loop_
_entity_poly.entity_id
_entity_poly.type
_entity_poly.pdbx_seq_one_letter_code
_entity_poly.pdbx_strand_id
1 'polypeptide(L)'
;GEVWCLFKDMFNISQDANFIAHEAARREDVYSYEYEDGPGPDLKNLVFDTKNRSKTPWNSRIIDLLLGELWRRGDEERWPFTRSEAYFRKILRDRYKRLRTVWTCAQPKVTAKGVLETPAEVEERLITKKDKLLKVTRQMTHRRNKYLRRATVLDHLVKQKTNDKEEDLPVWQWLQQLVKTLGE
;
A
#
# COMPACT_ATOMS: atom_id res chain seq x y z
N GLY A 1 -0.56 -9.40 8.97
CA GLY A 1 -0.78 -9.99 7.64
C GLY A 1 0.48 -10.73 7.26
N GLU A 2 0.32 -11.95 6.78
CA GLU A 2 1.36 -12.97 6.64
C GLU A 2 2.43 -12.52 5.63
N VAL A 3 1.99 -11.94 4.51
CA VAL A 3 2.86 -11.32 3.51
C VAL A 3 3.67 -10.16 4.11
N TRP A 4 3.13 -9.42 5.08
CA TRP A 4 3.88 -8.35 5.73
C TRP A 4 5.00 -8.91 6.61
N CYS A 5 4.72 -9.96 7.40
CA CYS A 5 5.73 -10.64 8.21
C CYS A 5 6.84 -11.22 7.31
N LEU A 6 6.46 -11.88 6.20
CA LEU A 6 7.41 -12.41 5.23
C LEU A 6 8.36 -11.32 4.70
N PHE A 7 7.83 -10.18 4.26
CA PHE A 7 8.68 -9.09 3.73
C PHE A 7 9.54 -8.45 4.82
N LYS A 8 9.04 -8.37 6.05
CA LYS A 8 9.82 -7.91 7.19
C LYS A 8 11.02 -8.82 7.43
N ASP A 9 10.83 -10.13 7.39
CA ASP A 9 11.90 -11.08 7.70
C ASP A 9 12.89 -11.24 6.54
N MET A 10 12.39 -11.34 5.30
CA MET A 10 13.22 -11.63 4.12
C MET A 10 14.01 -10.41 3.62
N PHE A 11 13.49 -9.19 3.83
CA PHE A 11 14.12 -7.98 3.32
C PHE A 11 14.52 -7.00 4.44
N ASN A 12 14.21 -7.30 5.71
CA ASN A 12 14.35 -6.39 6.85
C ASN A 12 13.51 -5.10 6.72
N ILE A 13 12.29 -5.21 6.20
CA ILE A 13 11.44 -4.05 5.84
C ILE A 13 10.17 -4.01 6.67
N SER A 14 10.22 -3.23 7.75
CA SER A 14 9.06 -3.03 8.65
C SER A 14 8.04 -2.05 8.07
N GLN A 15 8.48 -1.06 7.28
CA GLN A 15 7.64 -0.07 6.62
C GLN A 15 8.07 0.12 5.17
N ASP A 16 7.14 0.44 4.28
CA ASP A 16 7.43 0.65 2.86
C ASP A 16 8.47 1.77 2.65
N ALA A 17 8.51 2.77 3.55
CA ALA A 17 9.50 3.84 3.55
C ALA A 17 10.94 3.34 3.73
N ASN A 18 11.15 2.23 4.45
CA ASN A 18 12.49 1.65 4.63
C ASN A 18 13.05 1.12 3.30
N PHE A 19 12.19 0.81 2.33
CA PHE A 19 12.58 0.33 1.01
C PHE A 19 13.29 1.41 0.16
N ILE A 20 13.27 2.68 0.58
CA ILE A 20 13.95 3.78 -0.13
C ILE A 20 15.46 3.51 -0.25
N ALA A 21 16.07 2.94 0.80
CA ALA A 21 17.49 2.60 0.84
C ALA A 21 17.79 1.20 0.26
N HIS A 22 16.83 0.53 -0.36
CA HIS A 22 17.06 -0.79 -0.94
C HIS A 22 18.04 -0.70 -2.10
N GLU A 23 19.13 -1.44 -1.98
CA GLU A 23 20.05 -1.68 -3.09
C GLU A 23 19.37 -2.61 -4.10
N ALA A 24 19.28 -2.18 -5.36
CA ALA A 24 18.66 -2.98 -6.40
C ALA A 24 19.62 -4.06 -6.91
N ALA A 25 19.08 -5.11 -7.51
CA ALA A 25 19.88 -6.14 -8.15
C ALA A 25 20.83 -5.54 -9.20
N ARG A 26 22.05 -6.07 -9.28
CA ARG A 26 23.04 -5.62 -10.26
C ARG A 26 22.54 -5.99 -11.66
N ARG A 27 22.85 -5.14 -12.64
CA ARG A 27 22.36 -5.33 -14.01
C ARG A 27 22.97 -6.58 -14.63
N GLU A 28 24.20 -6.87 -14.27
CA GLU A 28 24.99 -7.99 -14.75
C GLU A 28 24.37 -9.31 -14.29
N ASP A 29 23.98 -9.40 -13.01
CA ASP A 29 23.34 -10.59 -12.45
C ASP A 29 21.96 -10.84 -13.09
N VAL A 30 21.16 -9.77 -13.24
CA VAL A 30 19.85 -9.85 -13.89
C VAL A 30 20.00 -10.28 -15.36
N TYR A 31 20.94 -9.68 -16.09
CA TYR A 31 21.19 -10.00 -17.49
C TYR A 31 21.67 -11.44 -17.66
N SER A 32 22.63 -11.87 -16.83
CA SER A 32 23.19 -13.21 -16.89
C SER A 32 22.11 -14.27 -16.65
N TYR A 33 21.25 -14.07 -15.65
CA TYR A 33 20.10 -14.96 -15.42
C TYR A 33 19.10 -14.98 -16.57
N GLU A 34 18.82 -13.82 -17.19
CA GLU A 34 17.80 -13.70 -18.23
C GLU A 34 18.27 -14.23 -19.60
N TYR A 35 19.57 -14.20 -19.89
CA TYR A 35 20.10 -14.43 -21.25
C TYR A 35 21.30 -15.37 -21.34
N GLU A 36 22.03 -15.64 -20.26
CA GLU A 36 23.30 -16.37 -20.29
C GLU A 36 23.32 -17.61 -19.37
N ASP A 37 22.14 -18.14 -19.01
CA ASP A 37 21.98 -19.25 -18.05
C ASP A 37 22.70 -18.99 -16.70
N GLY A 38 22.81 -17.72 -16.32
CA GLY A 38 23.41 -17.30 -15.07
C GLY A 38 22.62 -17.72 -13.83
N PRO A 39 23.21 -17.58 -12.63
CA PRO A 39 22.54 -17.92 -11.38
C PRO A 39 21.32 -17.03 -11.16
N GLY A 40 20.23 -17.66 -10.71
CA GLY A 40 19.02 -16.93 -10.32
C GLY A 40 19.12 -16.26 -8.94
N PRO A 41 18.08 -15.51 -8.53
CA PRO A 41 18.00 -14.89 -7.22
C PRO A 41 18.17 -15.88 -6.07
N ASP A 42 18.96 -15.52 -5.06
CA ASP A 42 19.18 -16.32 -3.84
C ASP A 42 18.15 -15.99 -2.75
N LEU A 43 17.50 -17.02 -2.20
CA LEU A 43 16.55 -16.89 -1.10
C LEU A 43 17.17 -16.25 0.16
N LYS A 44 18.47 -16.47 0.41
CA LYS A 44 19.15 -15.91 1.60
C LYS A 44 19.49 -14.43 1.46
N ASN A 45 19.56 -13.93 0.23
CA ASN A 45 19.88 -12.55 -0.07
C ASN A 45 19.02 -12.07 -1.25
N LEU A 46 17.71 -12.01 -1.02
CA LEU A 46 16.78 -11.60 -2.06
C LEU A 46 16.93 -10.11 -2.36
N VAL A 47 17.25 -9.80 -3.62
CA VAL A 47 17.36 -8.42 -4.09
C VAL A 47 16.49 -8.23 -5.32
N PHE A 48 15.53 -7.32 -5.24
CA PHE A 48 14.66 -7.03 -6.38
C PHE A 48 15.40 -6.21 -7.44
N ASP A 49 15.07 -6.46 -8.70
CA ASP A 49 15.33 -5.48 -9.75
C ASP A 49 14.21 -4.43 -9.71
N THR A 50 14.51 -3.29 -9.10
CA THR A 50 13.55 -2.18 -8.94
C THR A 50 13.37 -1.35 -10.21
N LYS A 51 14.27 -1.49 -11.20
CA LYS A 51 14.17 -0.75 -12.48
C LYS A 51 13.06 -1.34 -13.35
N ASN A 52 12.91 -2.67 -13.34
CA ASN A 52 11.93 -3.35 -14.16
C ASN A 52 10.60 -3.66 -13.43
N ARG A 53 9.67 -4.33 -14.12
CA ARG A 53 8.35 -4.71 -13.58
C ARG A 53 8.42 -6.08 -12.89
N SER A 54 7.41 -6.42 -12.10
CA SER A 54 7.31 -7.74 -11.42
C SER A 54 7.16 -8.95 -12.33
N LYS A 55 7.02 -8.74 -13.64
CA LYS A 55 6.86 -9.80 -14.64
C LYS A 55 8.16 -10.14 -15.37
N THR A 56 9.28 -9.46 -15.08
CA THR A 56 10.57 -9.90 -15.61
C THR A 56 10.92 -11.27 -15.03
N PRO A 57 11.70 -12.10 -15.74
CA PRO A 57 12.13 -13.39 -15.23
C PRO A 57 12.76 -13.28 -13.83
N TRP A 58 13.68 -12.33 -13.61
CA TRP A 58 14.32 -12.12 -12.30
C TRP A 58 13.30 -11.86 -11.18
N ASN A 59 12.45 -10.85 -11.34
CA ASN A 59 11.48 -10.47 -10.31
C ASN A 59 10.38 -11.53 -10.15
N SER A 60 9.99 -12.22 -11.23
CA SER A 60 9.02 -13.32 -11.15
C SER A 60 9.57 -14.47 -10.32
N ARG A 61 10.86 -14.81 -10.51
CA ARG A 61 11.54 -15.83 -9.74
C ARG A 61 11.61 -15.49 -8.26
N ILE A 62 11.88 -14.23 -7.90
CA ILE A 62 11.81 -13.78 -6.50
C ILE A 62 10.40 -13.97 -5.93
N ILE A 63 9.36 -13.61 -6.69
CA ILE A 63 7.98 -13.79 -6.25
C ILE A 63 7.64 -15.28 -6.05
N ASP A 64 8.16 -16.17 -6.88
CA ASP A 64 8.01 -17.63 -6.72
C ASP A 64 8.72 -18.14 -5.46
N LEU A 65 9.93 -17.67 -5.19
CA LEU A 65 10.67 -17.99 -3.97
C LEU A 65 9.92 -17.54 -2.71
N LEU A 66 9.41 -16.31 -2.72
CA LEU A 66 8.60 -15.76 -1.63
C LEU A 66 7.29 -16.52 -1.44
N LEU A 67 6.66 -16.96 -2.53
CA LEU A 67 5.46 -17.76 -2.49
C LEU A 67 5.72 -19.13 -1.85
N GLY A 68 6.80 -19.81 -2.25
CA GLY A 68 7.22 -21.08 -1.65
C GLY A 68 7.50 -20.94 -0.15
N GLU A 69 8.19 -19.88 0.25
CA GLU A 69 8.46 -19.58 1.66
C GLU A 69 7.18 -19.28 2.45
N LEU A 70 6.22 -18.58 1.85
CA LEU A 70 4.94 -18.30 2.48
C LEU A 70 4.13 -19.58 2.72
N TRP A 71 4.17 -20.53 1.79
CA TRP A 71 3.55 -21.84 1.95
C TRP A 71 4.22 -22.67 3.05
N ARG A 72 5.55 -22.73 3.04
CA ARG A 72 6.34 -23.40 4.07
C ARG A 72 5.96 -22.92 5.48
N ARG A 73 5.87 -21.60 5.67
CA ARG A 73 5.42 -21.00 6.94
C ARG A 73 3.98 -21.33 7.27
N GLY A 74 3.08 -21.30 6.29
CA GLY A 74 1.68 -21.64 6.48
C GLY A 74 1.48 -23.09 6.97
N ASP A 75 2.28 -24.02 6.44
CA ASP A 75 2.25 -25.43 6.85
C ASP A 75 2.85 -25.63 8.25
N GLU A 76 3.98 -24.97 8.54
CA GLU A 76 4.66 -25.05 9.85
C GLU A 76 3.83 -24.42 10.98
N GLU A 77 3.22 -23.26 10.73
CA GLU A 77 2.40 -22.52 11.69
C GLU A 77 0.93 -22.98 11.71
N ARG A 78 0.56 -23.94 10.86
CA ARG A 78 -0.80 -24.50 10.72
C ARG A 78 -1.87 -23.41 10.59
N TRP A 79 -1.71 -22.51 9.62
CA TRP A 79 -2.64 -21.40 9.46
C TRP A 79 -4.09 -21.88 9.23
N PRO A 80 -5.09 -21.26 9.90
CA PRO A 80 -6.47 -21.74 9.86
C PRO A 80 -7.20 -21.43 8.56
N PHE A 81 -6.54 -20.76 7.60
CA PHE A 81 -7.12 -20.38 6.32
C PHE A 81 -6.24 -20.83 5.16
N THR A 82 -6.86 -21.49 4.18
CA THR A 82 -6.21 -21.80 2.91
C THR A 82 -6.62 -20.73 1.90
N ARG A 83 -5.64 -20.06 1.28
CA ARG A 83 -5.88 -19.14 0.15
C ARG A 83 -5.29 -19.75 -1.10
N SER A 84 -5.82 -19.41 -2.27
CA SER A 84 -5.25 -19.92 -3.52
C SER A 84 -3.85 -19.36 -3.76
N GLU A 85 -3.01 -20.13 -4.47
CA GLU A 85 -1.69 -19.67 -4.89
C GLU A 85 -1.79 -18.36 -5.70
N ALA A 86 -2.78 -18.28 -6.59
CA ALA A 86 -3.05 -17.08 -7.39
C ALA A 86 -3.33 -15.84 -6.52
N TYR A 87 -4.00 -16.01 -5.38
CA TYR A 87 -4.25 -14.93 -4.43
C TYR A 87 -2.95 -14.42 -3.81
N PHE A 88 -2.12 -15.32 -3.24
CA PHE A 88 -0.85 -14.90 -2.63
C PHE A 88 0.10 -14.29 -3.65
N ARG A 89 0.24 -14.92 -4.82
CA ARG A 89 1.02 -14.38 -5.94
C ARG A 89 0.58 -12.97 -6.32
N LYS A 90 -0.74 -12.70 -6.36
CA LYS A 90 -1.27 -11.36 -6.62
C LYS A 90 -0.86 -10.38 -5.52
N ILE A 91 -1.01 -10.74 -4.24
CA ILE A 91 -0.64 -9.87 -3.12
C ILE A 91 0.86 -9.58 -3.10
N LEU A 92 1.71 -10.59 -3.33
CA LEU A 92 3.17 -10.42 -3.43
C LEU A 92 3.53 -9.45 -4.57
N ARG A 93 2.92 -9.61 -5.74
CA ARG A 93 3.11 -8.69 -6.88
C ARG A 93 2.66 -7.27 -6.55
N ASP A 94 1.50 -7.12 -5.91
CA ASP A 94 0.98 -5.80 -5.54
C ASP A 94 1.83 -5.16 -4.44
N ARG A 95 2.37 -5.96 -3.51
CA ARG A 95 3.34 -5.52 -2.52
C ARG A 95 4.60 -4.98 -3.18
N TYR A 96 5.21 -5.76 -4.08
CA TYR A 96 6.38 -5.31 -4.85
C TYR A 96 6.10 -4.03 -5.63
N LYS A 97 4.95 -3.91 -6.31
CA LYS A 97 4.59 -2.67 -7.04
C LYS A 97 4.62 -1.45 -6.12
N ARG A 98 4.07 -1.57 -4.91
CA ARG A 98 4.09 -0.48 -3.92
C ARG A 98 5.52 -0.13 -3.51
N LEU A 99 6.34 -1.13 -3.20
CA LEU A 99 7.75 -0.94 -2.82
C LEU A 99 8.56 -0.28 -3.94
N ARG A 100 8.38 -0.75 -5.18
CA ARG A 100 8.98 -0.13 -6.37
C ARG A 100 8.54 1.32 -6.51
N THR A 101 7.26 1.63 -6.35
CA THR A 101 6.78 3.03 -6.40
C THR A 101 7.47 3.90 -5.36
N VAL A 102 7.62 3.41 -4.13
CA VAL A 102 8.32 4.14 -3.06
C VAL A 102 9.79 4.35 -3.44
N TRP A 103 10.48 3.29 -3.87
CA TRP A 103 11.87 3.35 -4.32
C TRP A 103 12.07 4.36 -5.46
N THR A 104 11.26 4.27 -6.52
CA THR A 104 11.33 5.18 -7.67
C THR A 104 11.02 6.62 -7.29
N CYS A 105 10.12 6.85 -6.32
CA CYS A 105 9.84 8.21 -5.84
C CYS A 105 11.03 8.84 -5.12
N ALA A 106 11.88 8.02 -4.50
CA ALA A 106 13.05 8.47 -3.77
C ALA A 106 14.32 8.53 -4.62
N GLN A 107 14.28 8.11 -5.88
CA GLN A 107 15.43 8.30 -6.77
C GLN A 107 15.58 9.78 -7.16
N PRO A 108 16.82 10.30 -7.29
CA PRO A 108 17.08 11.60 -7.87
C PRO A 108 16.46 11.74 -9.26
N LYS A 109 15.90 12.90 -9.55
CA LYS A 109 15.32 13.21 -10.86
C LYS A 109 16.04 14.38 -11.49
N VAL A 110 15.94 14.46 -12.81
CA VAL A 110 16.41 15.62 -13.57
C VAL A 110 15.40 16.76 -13.36
N THR A 111 15.90 17.89 -12.89
CA THR A 111 15.13 19.12 -12.68
C THR A 111 14.76 19.77 -14.02
N ALA A 112 13.88 20.78 -13.99
CA ALA A 112 13.52 21.56 -15.18
C ALA A 112 14.72 22.26 -15.84
N LYS A 113 15.81 22.45 -15.10
CA LYS A 113 17.07 23.04 -15.59
C LYS A 113 18.04 22.00 -16.19
N GLY A 114 17.63 20.74 -16.28
CA GLY A 114 18.48 19.65 -16.78
C GLY A 114 19.51 19.12 -15.76
N VAL A 115 19.49 19.63 -14.52
CA VAL A 115 20.43 19.22 -13.46
C VAL A 115 19.81 18.09 -12.63
N LEU A 116 20.61 17.10 -12.25
CA LEU A 116 20.16 16.03 -11.34
C LEU A 116 19.97 16.59 -9.93
N GLU A 117 18.84 16.26 -9.30
CA GLU A 117 18.58 16.65 -7.91
C GLU A 117 19.67 16.15 -6.96
N THR A 118 20.03 17.03 -6.02
CA THR A 118 20.86 16.69 -4.86
C THR A 118 20.07 15.84 -3.86
N PRO A 119 20.75 15.10 -2.96
CA PRO A 119 20.07 14.35 -1.90
C PRO A 119 19.12 15.22 -1.05
N ALA A 120 19.49 16.48 -0.75
CA ALA A 120 18.66 17.41 0.00
C ALA A 120 17.36 17.78 -0.76
N GLU A 121 17.45 18.03 -2.06
CA GLU A 121 16.27 18.32 -2.90
C GLU A 121 15.34 17.09 -3.01
N VAL A 122 15.91 15.88 -3.09
CA VAL A 122 15.12 14.63 -3.07
C VAL A 122 14.36 14.50 -1.74
N GLU A 123 15.04 14.72 -0.62
CA GLU A 123 14.43 14.66 0.72
C GLU A 123 13.31 15.69 0.87
N GLU A 124 13.55 16.96 0.54
CA GLU A 124 12.56 18.03 0.60
C GLU A 124 11.31 17.69 -0.24
N ARG A 125 11.51 17.13 -1.43
CA ARG A 125 10.43 16.69 -2.30
C ARG A 125 9.62 15.56 -1.66
N LEU A 126 10.26 14.59 -1.02
CA LEU A 126 9.58 13.49 -0.33
C LEU A 126 8.77 13.98 0.88
N ILE A 127 9.34 14.88 1.69
CA ILE A 127 8.66 15.52 2.83
C ILE A 127 7.44 16.29 2.33
N THR A 128 7.61 17.16 1.34
CA THR A 128 6.52 17.96 0.76
C THR A 128 5.39 17.09 0.23
N LYS A 129 5.72 15.98 -0.44
CA LYS A 129 4.72 15.02 -0.95
C LYS A 129 3.97 14.34 0.19
N LYS A 130 4.67 13.93 1.25
CA LYS A 130 4.08 13.32 2.44
C LYS A 130 3.12 14.29 3.13
N ASP A 131 3.52 15.55 3.30
CA ASP A 131 2.69 16.56 3.96
C ASP A 131 1.43 16.90 3.16
N LYS A 132 1.53 17.01 1.84
CA LYS A 132 0.37 17.18 0.95
C LYS A 132 -0.61 16.01 1.11
N LEU A 133 -0.11 14.77 1.12
CA LEU A 133 -0.95 13.59 1.31
C LEU A 133 -1.64 13.61 2.68
N LEU A 134 -0.88 13.86 3.76
CA LEU A 134 -1.42 13.94 5.12
C LEU A 134 -2.48 15.03 5.27
N LYS A 135 -2.30 16.18 4.62
CA LYS A 135 -3.28 17.27 4.60
C LYS A 135 -4.60 16.81 3.95
N VAL A 136 -4.53 16.17 2.78
CA VAL A 136 -5.71 15.63 2.09
C VAL A 136 -6.39 14.55 2.94
N THR A 137 -5.62 13.62 3.51
CA THR A 137 -6.17 12.57 4.39
C THR A 137 -6.88 13.17 5.60
N ARG A 138 -6.27 14.13 6.31
CA ARG A 138 -6.91 14.82 7.44
C ARG A 138 -8.21 15.49 7.04
N GLN A 139 -8.23 16.17 5.89
CA GLN A 139 -9.44 16.81 5.38
C GLN A 139 -10.55 15.78 5.07
N MET A 140 -10.21 14.68 4.41
CA MET A 140 -11.17 13.60 4.10
C MET A 140 -11.69 12.94 5.38
N THR A 141 -10.82 12.62 6.33
CA THR A 141 -11.20 12.07 7.63
C THR A 141 -12.10 13.04 8.39
N HIS A 142 -11.78 14.34 8.41
CA HIS A 142 -12.61 15.34 9.05
C HIS A 142 -14.00 15.44 8.41
N ARG A 143 -14.08 15.47 7.08
CA ARG A 143 -15.36 15.47 6.33
C ARG A 143 -16.18 14.22 6.67
N ARG A 144 -15.56 13.04 6.62
CA ARG A 144 -16.20 11.77 6.96
C ARG A 144 -16.71 11.76 8.40
N ASN A 145 -15.89 12.19 9.36
CA ASN A 145 -16.27 12.22 10.77
C ASN A 145 -17.40 13.22 11.03
N LYS A 146 -17.38 14.39 10.38
CA LYS A 146 -18.46 15.38 10.47
C LYS A 146 -19.77 14.83 9.91
N TYR A 147 -19.72 14.16 8.76
CA TYR A 147 -20.88 13.49 8.18
C TYR A 147 -21.43 12.41 9.12
N LEU A 148 -20.59 11.46 9.56
CA LEU A 148 -20.99 10.38 10.46
C LEU A 148 -21.65 10.91 11.73
N ARG A 149 -21.06 11.94 12.37
CA ARG A 149 -21.66 12.58 13.54
C ARG A 149 -23.04 13.15 13.26
N ARG A 150 -23.22 13.85 12.13
CA ARG A 150 -24.52 14.42 11.73
C ARG A 150 -25.56 13.34 11.48
N ALA A 151 -25.18 12.28 10.75
CA ALA A 151 -26.07 11.16 10.48
C ALA A 151 -26.51 10.46 11.78
N THR A 152 -25.56 10.18 12.68
CA THR A 152 -25.86 9.56 13.98
C THR A 152 -26.77 10.43 14.85
N VAL A 153 -26.53 11.74 14.92
CA VAL A 153 -27.40 12.66 15.69
C VAL A 153 -28.81 12.69 15.12
N LEU A 154 -28.96 12.76 13.79
CA LEU A 154 -30.29 12.75 13.15
C LEU A 154 -31.00 11.41 13.33
N ASP A 155 -30.28 10.29 13.23
CA ASP A 155 -30.84 8.96 13.52
C ASP A 155 -31.39 8.88 14.95
N HIS A 156 -30.65 9.38 15.94
CA HIS A 156 -31.11 9.44 17.32
C HIS A 156 -32.30 10.36 17.52
N LEU A 157 -32.26 11.55 16.93
CA LEU A 157 -33.30 12.56 17.10
C LEU A 157 -34.62 12.15 16.42
N VAL A 158 -34.57 11.57 15.22
CA VAL A 158 -35.75 10.99 14.57
C VAL A 158 -36.31 9.83 15.38
N LYS A 159 -35.46 8.97 15.95
CA LYS A 159 -35.89 7.87 16.82
C LYS A 159 -36.60 8.39 18.07
N GLN A 160 -36.05 9.41 18.72
CA GLN A 160 -36.66 10.04 19.89
C GLN A 160 -38.02 10.66 19.54
N LYS A 161 -38.08 11.52 18.52
CA LYS A 161 -39.32 12.20 18.10
C LYS A 161 -40.41 11.24 17.65
N THR A 162 -40.02 10.10 17.05
CA THR A 162 -40.97 9.02 16.73
C THR A 162 -41.62 8.44 17.99
N ASN A 163 -40.85 8.26 19.07
CA ASN A 163 -41.37 7.76 20.34
C ASN A 163 -42.27 8.80 21.03
N ASP A 164 -41.86 10.07 20.99
CA ASP A 164 -42.52 11.18 21.68
C ASP A 164 -43.73 11.74 20.87
N LYS A 165 -43.94 11.26 19.63
CA LYS A 165 -45.00 11.66 18.69
C LYS A 165 -45.05 13.18 18.44
N GLU A 166 -43.89 13.78 18.29
CA GLU A 166 -43.78 15.22 18.06
C GLU A 166 -44.24 15.63 16.65
N GLU A 167 -44.94 16.76 16.54
CA GLU A 167 -45.51 17.27 15.27
C GLU A 167 -44.45 17.62 14.22
N ASP A 168 -43.23 17.96 14.64
CA ASP A 168 -42.14 18.34 13.75
C ASP A 168 -41.34 17.15 13.19
N LEU A 169 -41.72 15.91 13.54
CA LEU A 169 -41.08 14.67 13.06
C LEU A 169 -40.85 14.65 11.53
N PRO A 170 -41.82 15.05 10.66
CA PRO A 170 -41.62 15.02 9.22
C PRO A 170 -40.46 15.92 8.75
N VAL A 171 -40.24 17.05 9.43
CA VAL A 171 -39.16 17.99 9.10
C VAL A 171 -37.80 17.35 9.40
N TRP A 172 -37.69 16.63 10.51
CA TRP A 172 -36.46 15.95 10.90
C TRP A 172 -36.17 14.71 10.05
N GLN A 173 -37.20 13.99 9.62
CA GLN A 173 -37.06 12.90 8.65
C GLN A 173 -36.58 13.42 7.28
N TRP A 174 -37.14 14.53 6.81
CA TRP A 174 -36.67 15.19 5.59
C TRP A 174 -35.20 15.62 5.71
N LEU A 175 -34.81 16.23 6.84
CA LEU A 175 -33.43 16.64 7.07
C LEU A 175 -32.47 15.43 7.14
N GLN A 176 -32.89 14.34 7.78
CA GLN A 176 -32.15 13.08 7.82
C GLN A 176 -31.93 12.52 6.41
N GLN A 177 -32.97 12.49 5.59
CA GLN A 177 -32.89 12.03 4.21
C GLN A 177 -31.96 12.91 3.39
N LEU A 178 -32.11 14.24 3.49
CA LEU A 178 -31.23 15.20 2.81
C LEU A 178 -29.75 14.99 3.17
N VAL A 179 -29.44 14.84 4.47
CA VAL A 179 -28.05 14.64 4.92
C VAL A 179 -27.49 13.31 4.42
N LYS A 180 -28.29 12.24 4.36
CA LYS A 180 -27.87 10.95 3.81
C LYS A 180 -27.62 11.04 2.30
N THR A 181 -28.49 11.71 1.55
CA THR A 181 -28.34 11.90 0.10
C THR A 181 -27.14 12.79 -0.26
N LEU A 182 -26.83 13.82 0.53
CA LEU A 182 -25.68 14.71 0.29
C LEU A 182 -24.34 14.16 0.83
N GLY A 183 -24.39 13.07 1.60
CA GLY A 183 -23.22 12.45 2.24
C GLY A 183 -22.63 11.27 1.47
N GLU A 184 -23.34 10.76 0.46
CA GLU A 184 -22.84 9.85 -0.59
C GLU A 184 -22.04 10.60 -1.66
#